data_AF-A0A292RWM4-F1
#
_entry.id   AF-A0A292RWM4-F1
#
_cell.length_a   1.000
_cell.length_b   1.000
_cell.length_c   1.000
_cell.angle_alpha   90.00
_cell.angle_beta   90.00
_cell.angle_gamma   90.00
#
_symmetry.space_group_name_H-M   'P 1'
#
loop_
_entity.id
_entity.type
_entity.pdbx_description
1 polymer ?
#
loop_
_entity_poly.entity_id
_entity_poly.type
_entity_poly.pdbx_seq_one_letter_code
_entity_poly.pdbx_strand_id
1 'polypeptide(L)'
;MLANNIDLSAYDSWTPIGKNRNLPFYGTFDGNGYVVSNLKIVFNKKYDLGVGLFGNAGLGSEIKNLGMINPFIHSESGWVGSIAGSCFKVTNCYSIGGSVTTTCYDAGGLTGVLGNNSESKPGYIGYSYSTTNAISMGSQAGGLAAYATKDSVIEYSFAIGDVVVTDKGGEINPLTAGCIAGGIMANAQDGCLIRNCAALGNVSGKDYIGMIAGNETNSIYTVENCIYNLADSLNAPCYSPNAILNNVVGVNLSSSFVLQIGIHSQKSSQLEFSIPDLNLSSLEYSVTSGVEVESTLDAIDKFLEKLWQDSSALGAIENRLESALEEISAAYDNLVSTQSTIRDA
;
A
#
# COMPACT_ATOMS: atom_id res chain seq x y z
N MET A 1 1.69 9.69 22.86
CA MET A 1 1.46 10.71 21.83
C MET A 1 2.79 11.38 21.50
N LEU A 2 3.06 11.69 20.23
CA LEU A 2 4.24 12.49 19.86
C LEU A 2 4.00 13.99 20.05
N ALA A 3 5.07 14.71 20.38
CA ALA A 3 5.06 16.17 20.54
C ALA A 3 5.85 16.90 19.45
N ASN A 4 6.61 16.17 18.63
CA ASN A 4 7.49 16.67 17.60
C ASN A 4 7.87 15.54 16.64
N ASN A 5 8.41 15.90 15.47
CA ASN A 5 9.08 14.95 14.59
C ASN A 5 10.29 14.31 15.30
N ILE A 6 10.49 13.02 15.07
CA ILE A 6 11.58 12.24 15.66
C ILE A 6 12.48 11.73 14.54
N ASP A 7 13.75 12.11 14.55
CA ASP A 7 14.77 11.52 13.66
C ASP A 7 15.55 10.43 14.42
N LEU A 8 15.55 9.22 13.89
CA LEU A 8 16.25 8.07 14.47
C LEU A 8 17.62 7.81 13.82
N SER A 9 18.11 8.69 12.94
CA SER A 9 19.41 8.55 12.25
C SER A 9 20.61 8.37 13.19
N ALA A 10 20.54 8.93 14.40
CA ALA A 10 21.58 8.80 15.43
C ALA A 10 21.61 7.43 16.13
N TYR A 11 20.63 6.55 15.86
CA TYR A 11 20.50 5.25 16.50
C TYR A 11 20.87 4.13 15.51
N ASP A 12 22.04 3.51 15.74
CA ASP A 12 22.48 2.35 14.94
C ASP A 12 21.64 1.08 15.17
N SER A 13 20.87 1.05 16.25
CA SER A 13 19.94 -0.04 16.56
C SER A 13 18.70 0.48 17.28
N TRP A 14 17.54 -0.05 16.89
CA TRP A 14 16.27 0.21 17.56
C TRP A 14 15.73 -1.06 18.22
N THR A 15 15.26 -0.92 19.46
CA THR A 15 14.49 -1.99 20.12
C THR A 15 13.01 -1.71 19.93
N PRO A 16 12.25 -2.58 19.25
CA PRO A 16 10.84 -2.34 18.98
C PRO A 16 10.01 -2.15 20.25
N ILE A 17 9.05 -1.21 20.20
CA ILE A 17 8.05 -1.02 21.26
C ILE A 17 7.09 -2.22 21.24
N GLY A 18 6.82 -2.84 22.39
CA GLY A 18 6.09 -4.12 22.40
C GLY A 18 6.98 -5.26 21.91
N LYS A 19 8.11 -5.47 22.58
CA LYS A 19 9.29 -6.20 22.08
C LYS A 19 9.02 -7.61 21.54
N ASN A 20 8.00 -8.30 22.07
CA ASN A 20 7.65 -9.67 21.69
C ASN A 20 6.20 -9.99 22.12
N ARG A 21 5.73 -11.20 21.80
CA ARG A 21 4.39 -11.71 22.14
C ARG A 21 4.06 -11.73 23.64
N ASN A 22 5.06 -11.79 24.52
CA ASN A 22 4.86 -11.80 25.97
C ASN A 22 4.77 -10.41 26.57
N LEU A 23 5.29 -9.39 25.87
CA LEU A 23 5.28 -7.99 26.27
C LEU A 23 4.80 -7.10 25.11
N PRO A 24 3.58 -7.32 24.57
CA PRO A 24 3.08 -6.50 23.48
C PRO A 24 2.59 -5.14 23.99
N PHE A 25 2.51 -4.19 23.07
CA PHE A 25 1.92 -2.88 23.33
C PHE A 25 0.39 -2.95 23.16
N TYR A 26 -0.38 -2.61 24.20
CA TYR A 26 -1.85 -2.66 24.18
C TYR A 26 -2.51 -1.27 24.11
N GLY A 27 -1.72 -0.20 24.07
CA GLY A 27 -2.23 1.16 24.17
C GLY A 27 -2.62 1.77 22.83
N THR A 28 -3.00 3.04 22.88
CA THR A 28 -3.10 3.91 21.70
C THR A 28 -1.83 4.75 21.57
N PHE A 29 -1.17 4.67 20.42
CA PHE A 29 -0.09 5.57 20.06
C PHE A 29 -0.60 6.57 19.02
N ASP A 30 -0.70 7.84 19.44
CA ASP A 30 -1.08 8.94 18.57
C ASP A 30 0.16 9.71 18.10
N GLY A 31 0.48 9.67 16.81
CA GLY A 31 1.55 10.46 16.21
C GLY A 31 1.23 11.95 16.12
N ASN A 32 -0.03 12.34 16.32
CA ASN A 32 -0.49 13.73 16.31
C ASN A 32 -0.10 14.51 15.03
N GLY A 33 0.00 13.79 13.89
CA GLY A 33 0.42 14.34 12.59
C GLY A 33 1.93 14.49 12.42
N TYR A 34 2.73 14.14 13.43
CA TYR A 34 4.19 14.14 13.34
C TYR A 34 4.74 12.85 12.71
N VAL A 35 6.01 12.91 12.33
CA VAL A 35 6.72 11.80 11.70
C VAL A 35 7.83 11.23 12.56
N VAL A 36 8.11 9.95 12.34
CA VAL A 36 9.35 9.28 12.73
C VAL A 36 10.15 9.00 11.46
N SER A 37 11.42 9.38 11.43
CA SER A 37 12.28 9.25 10.25
C SER A 37 13.49 8.37 10.51
N ASN A 38 14.02 7.76 9.45
CA ASN A 38 15.30 7.05 9.42
C ASN A 38 15.39 5.90 10.44
N LEU A 39 14.27 5.22 10.70
CA LEU A 39 14.26 4.03 11.53
C LEU A 39 15.15 2.96 10.90
N LYS A 40 16.24 2.59 11.58
CA LYS A 40 17.13 1.51 11.17
C LYS A 40 17.04 0.32 12.12
N ILE A 41 16.71 -0.83 11.56
CA ILE A 41 16.71 -2.12 12.27
C ILE A 41 17.40 -3.15 11.40
N VAL A 42 18.43 -3.79 11.95
CA VAL A 42 19.12 -4.93 11.31
C VAL A 42 19.21 -6.07 12.31
N PHE A 43 18.41 -7.12 12.11
CA PHE A 43 18.39 -8.31 12.96
C PHE A 43 18.91 -9.54 12.21
N ASN A 44 20.14 -9.93 12.54
CA ASN A 44 20.83 -11.09 11.93
C ASN A 44 20.76 -12.34 12.82
N LYS A 45 19.64 -12.53 13.52
CA LYS A 45 19.39 -13.68 14.41
C LYS A 45 17.92 -14.06 14.35
N LYS A 46 17.64 -15.33 14.65
CA LYS A 46 16.27 -15.82 14.84
C LYS A 46 15.60 -15.06 16.00
N TYR A 47 14.60 -14.24 15.71
CA TYR A 47 13.91 -13.34 16.64
C TYR A 47 12.52 -13.89 16.96
N ASP A 48 12.05 -13.73 18.20
CA ASP A 48 10.76 -14.28 18.70
C ASP A 48 9.53 -13.38 18.39
N LEU A 49 9.65 -12.70 17.24
CA LEU A 49 8.65 -12.20 16.30
C LEU A 49 7.95 -10.85 16.58
N GLY A 50 8.13 -9.95 15.61
CA GLY A 50 7.57 -8.60 15.49
C GLY A 50 8.70 -7.57 15.33
N VAL A 51 8.89 -7.02 14.12
CA VAL A 51 9.94 -6.04 13.81
C VAL A 51 9.33 -4.83 13.10
N GLY A 52 9.57 -3.66 13.68
CA GLY A 52 9.01 -2.37 13.25
C GLY A 52 9.34 -1.31 14.29
N LEU A 53 8.78 -0.10 14.13
CA LEU A 53 8.75 0.86 15.23
C LEU A 53 8.14 0.21 16.48
N PHE A 54 7.04 -0.52 16.26
CA PHE A 54 6.45 -1.46 17.19
C PHE A 54 6.80 -2.90 16.78
N GLY A 55 7.14 -3.75 17.74
CA GLY A 55 7.34 -5.17 17.49
C GLY A 55 5.99 -5.85 17.34
N ASN A 56 5.27 -5.91 18.46
CA ASN A 56 3.92 -6.44 18.54
C ASN A 56 3.01 -5.43 19.28
N ALA A 57 2.05 -4.87 18.56
CA ALA A 57 0.94 -4.10 19.10
C ALA A 57 -0.27 -5.05 19.21
N GLY A 58 -0.55 -5.47 20.45
CA GLY A 58 -1.50 -6.54 20.76
C GLY A 58 -2.97 -6.13 20.65
N LEU A 59 -3.85 -7.02 21.12
CA LEU A 59 -5.30 -6.82 21.06
C LEU A 59 -5.74 -5.46 21.63
N GLY A 60 -6.56 -4.74 20.87
CA GLY A 60 -7.07 -3.42 21.27
C GLY A 60 -6.11 -2.26 21.05
N SER A 61 -4.87 -2.52 20.62
CA SER A 61 -3.93 -1.45 20.27
C SER A 61 -4.40 -0.66 19.05
N GLU A 62 -4.02 0.61 19.01
CA GLU A 62 -4.21 1.48 17.86
C GLU A 62 -2.99 2.37 17.67
N ILE A 63 -2.43 2.37 16.48
CA ILE A 63 -1.39 3.32 16.07
C ILE A 63 -2.03 4.27 15.06
N LYS A 64 -2.04 5.57 15.36
CA LYS A 64 -2.76 6.55 14.54
C LYS A 64 -2.02 7.85 14.32
N ASN A 65 -2.38 8.57 13.26
CA ASN A 65 -1.88 9.90 12.93
C ASN A 65 -0.34 9.98 12.88
N LEU A 66 0.31 8.95 12.34
CA LEU A 66 1.77 8.82 12.35
C LEU A 66 2.32 8.66 10.94
N GLY A 67 3.32 9.46 10.59
CA GLY A 67 4.16 9.23 9.41
C GLY A 67 5.44 8.48 9.75
N MET A 68 5.84 7.55 8.90
CA MET A 68 7.15 6.90 8.90
C MET A 68 7.90 7.29 7.62
N ILE A 69 9.10 7.86 7.75
CA ILE A 69 9.89 8.32 6.60
C ILE A 69 11.20 7.52 6.54
N ASN A 70 11.48 6.97 5.37
CA ASN A 70 12.72 6.26 5.06
C ASN A 70 13.06 5.14 6.07
N PRO A 71 12.15 4.20 6.36
CA PRO A 71 12.47 3.04 7.20
C PRO A 71 13.44 2.11 6.47
N PHE A 72 14.48 1.66 7.17
CA PHE A 72 15.34 0.57 6.72
C PHE A 72 15.28 -0.57 7.73
N ILE A 73 14.49 -1.59 7.41
CA ILE A 73 14.30 -2.75 8.28
C ILE A 73 14.69 -4.00 7.54
N HIS A 74 15.75 -4.67 8.02
CA HIS A 74 16.18 -5.97 7.54
C HIS A 74 16.18 -6.96 8.69
N SER A 75 15.43 -8.05 8.56
CA SER A 75 15.36 -9.09 9.57
C SER A 75 15.52 -10.48 8.96
N GLU A 76 16.37 -11.31 9.55
CA GLU A 76 16.47 -12.72 9.14
C GLU A 76 15.25 -13.56 9.55
N SER A 77 14.36 -13.00 10.38
CA SER A 77 13.10 -13.65 10.79
C SER A 77 12.15 -12.64 11.44
N GLY A 78 10.86 -12.97 11.54
CA GLY A 78 9.87 -12.04 12.09
C GLY A 78 8.89 -11.53 11.06
N TRP A 79 7.71 -11.19 11.55
CA TRP A 79 6.80 -10.30 10.87
C TRP A 79 7.40 -8.91 10.86
N VAL A 80 7.49 -8.31 9.69
CA VAL A 80 8.16 -7.03 9.50
C VAL A 80 7.20 -6.04 8.90
N GLY A 81 7.13 -4.86 9.50
CA GLY A 81 6.50 -3.69 8.90
C GLY A 81 7.11 -2.40 9.41
N SER A 82 6.94 -1.33 8.64
CA SER A 82 7.54 -0.03 8.97
C SER A 82 6.99 0.53 10.29
N ILE A 83 5.67 0.41 10.48
CA ILE A 83 4.96 0.82 11.70
C ILE A 83 5.03 -0.28 12.74
N ALA A 84 4.67 -1.51 12.37
CA ALA A 84 4.64 -2.62 13.30
C ALA A 84 5.02 -3.95 12.67
N GLY A 85 5.62 -4.85 13.43
CA GLY A 85 5.70 -6.25 12.99
C GLY A 85 4.32 -6.91 12.96
N SER A 86 3.57 -6.76 14.05
CA SER A 86 2.14 -7.07 14.09
C SER A 86 1.35 -5.98 14.83
N CYS A 87 0.14 -5.71 14.39
CA CYS A 87 -0.74 -4.74 15.04
C CYS A 87 -2.22 -5.11 14.98
N PHE A 88 -3.02 -4.53 15.88
CA PHE A 88 -4.47 -4.66 15.85
C PHE A 88 -5.14 -3.59 14.98
N LYS A 89 -4.78 -2.31 15.16
CA LYS A 89 -5.29 -1.21 14.33
C LYS A 89 -4.20 -0.23 13.89
N VAL A 90 -4.28 0.19 12.62
CA VAL A 90 -3.50 1.29 12.05
C VAL A 90 -4.46 2.26 11.35
N THR A 91 -4.50 3.52 11.78
CA THR A 91 -5.47 4.50 11.26
C THR A 91 -4.81 5.83 10.95
N ASN A 92 -5.04 6.39 9.77
CA ASN A 92 -4.43 7.66 9.37
C ASN A 92 -2.89 7.66 9.53
N CYS A 93 -2.25 6.60 9.06
CA CYS A 93 -0.80 6.45 9.14
C CYS A 93 -0.20 6.24 7.74
N TYR A 94 1.07 6.58 7.59
CA TYR A 94 1.75 6.37 6.32
C TYR A 94 3.20 5.97 6.48
N SER A 95 3.75 5.31 5.46
CA SER A 95 5.17 5.03 5.32
C SER A 95 5.66 5.44 3.94
N ILE A 96 6.70 6.28 3.88
CA ILE A 96 7.26 6.79 2.63
C ILE A 96 8.71 6.37 2.48
N GLY A 97 9.03 5.84 1.30
CA GLY A 97 10.38 5.42 0.92
C GLY A 97 10.89 4.23 1.72
N GLY A 98 12.18 3.95 1.61
CA GLY A 98 12.84 2.87 2.33
C GLY A 98 12.35 1.47 1.97
N SER A 99 12.67 0.51 2.83
CA SER A 99 12.34 -0.90 2.61
C SER A 99 12.17 -1.67 3.92
N VAL A 100 11.24 -2.62 3.90
CA VAL A 100 11.12 -3.67 4.91
C VAL A 100 11.41 -5.02 4.28
N THR A 101 12.32 -5.78 4.88
CA THR A 101 12.81 -7.05 4.33
C THR A 101 12.87 -8.12 5.40
N THR A 102 12.33 -9.29 5.08
CA THR A 102 12.44 -10.51 5.89
C THR A 102 12.90 -11.70 5.07
N THR A 103 13.67 -12.61 5.65
CA THR A 103 14.21 -13.77 4.92
C THR A 103 13.48 -15.09 5.17
N CYS A 104 12.40 -15.10 5.97
CA CYS A 104 11.60 -16.31 6.20
C CYS A 104 10.16 -16.13 6.70
N TYR A 105 9.62 -14.90 6.74
CA TYR A 105 8.28 -14.60 7.29
C TYR A 105 7.57 -13.50 6.48
N ASP A 106 6.62 -12.83 7.10
CA ASP A 106 5.68 -11.90 6.47
C ASP A 106 6.23 -10.47 6.48
N ALA A 107 6.27 -9.81 5.31
CA ALA A 107 6.68 -8.41 5.17
C ALA A 107 5.53 -7.55 4.64
N GLY A 108 5.07 -6.59 5.43
CA GLY A 108 4.07 -5.62 4.99
C GLY A 108 4.60 -4.20 5.05
N GLY A 109 4.31 -3.39 4.03
CA GLY A 109 4.80 -2.00 4.00
C GLY A 109 4.44 -1.19 5.24
N LEU A 110 3.29 -1.45 5.88
CA LEU A 110 2.92 -0.91 7.21
C LEU A 110 3.07 -1.94 8.32
N THR A 111 2.50 -3.14 8.13
CA THR A 111 2.52 -4.20 9.15
C THR A 111 2.76 -5.58 8.55
N GLY A 112 3.64 -6.40 9.13
CA GLY A 112 3.78 -7.79 8.67
C GLY A 112 2.46 -8.56 8.84
N VAL A 113 1.85 -8.45 10.01
CA VAL A 113 0.61 -9.15 10.36
C VAL A 113 -0.43 -8.21 10.95
N LEU A 114 -1.65 -8.28 10.42
CA LEU A 114 -2.82 -7.53 10.88
C LEU A 114 -3.75 -8.42 11.70
N GLY A 115 -4.11 -7.95 12.90
CA GLY A 115 -5.15 -8.56 13.72
C GLY A 115 -4.73 -9.85 14.43
N ASN A 116 -3.43 -10.15 14.59
CA ASN A 116 -3.01 -11.36 15.30
C ASN A 116 -3.28 -11.30 16.80
N ASN A 117 -4.27 -12.08 17.25
CA ASN A 117 -4.66 -12.21 18.65
C ASN A 117 -5.31 -13.57 18.93
N SER A 118 -5.32 -13.98 20.20
CA SER A 118 -5.92 -15.24 20.66
C SER A 118 -7.45 -15.23 20.72
N GLU A 119 -8.09 -14.07 20.55
CA GLU A 119 -9.53 -13.89 20.68
C GLU A 119 -10.25 -13.83 19.32
N SER A 120 -9.53 -14.09 18.22
CA SER A 120 -10.04 -14.03 16.85
C SER A 120 -10.77 -12.72 16.52
N LYS A 121 -10.31 -11.61 17.11
CA LYS A 121 -10.85 -10.27 16.79
C LYS A 121 -10.23 -9.75 15.49
N PRO A 122 -11.01 -9.10 14.62
CA PRO A 122 -10.50 -8.60 13.34
C PRO A 122 -9.55 -7.42 13.54
N GLY A 123 -8.49 -7.36 12.73
CA GLY A 123 -7.65 -6.18 12.63
C GLY A 123 -8.22 -5.14 11.66
N TYR A 124 -7.68 -3.93 11.71
CA TYR A 124 -8.12 -2.82 10.88
C TYR A 124 -6.97 -1.95 10.37
N ILE A 125 -6.94 -1.69 9.06
CA ILE A 125 -6.14 -0.62 8.46
C ILE A 125 -7.09 0.33 7.75
N GLY A 126 -7.04 1.61 8.09
CA GLY A 126 -7.92 2.62 7.50
C GLY A 126 -7.17 3.91 7.21
N TYR A 127 -7.52 4.58 6.11
CA TYR A 127 -6.99 5.92 5.78
C TYR A 127 -5.47 5.97 5.74
N SER A 128 -4.81 4.89 5.29
CA SER A 128 -3.37 4.70 5.46
C SER A 128 -2.69 4.36 4.14
N TYR A 129 -1.38 4.63 4.01
CA TYR A 129 -0.68 4.30 2.77
C TYR A 129 0.79 3.95 2.94
N SER A 130 1.35 3.25 1.96
CA SER A 130 2.78 2.90 1.94
C SER A 130 3.39 3.05 0.56
N THR A 131 4.50 3.76 0.48
CA THR A 131 5.43 3.70 -0.68
C THR A 131 6.69 2.90 -0.35
N THR A 132 6.75 2.29 0.83
CA THR A 132 7.86 1.45 1.28
C THR A 132 7.83 0.10 0.59
N ASN A 133 8.99 -0.33 0.09
CA ASN A 133 9.12 -1.63 -0.56
C ASN A 133 8.96 -2.75 0.48
N ALA A 134 8.13 -3.75 0.16
CA ALA A 134 7.88 -4.91 1.00
C ALA A 134 8.48 -6.16 0.38
N ILE A 135 9.49 -6.73 1.03
CA ILE A 135 10.31 -7.81 0.46
C ILE A 135 10.31 -9.02 1.40
N SER A 136 9.90 -10.17 0.90
CA SER A 136 9.99 -11.44 1.63
C SER A 136 10.75 -12.49 0.82
N MET A 137 11.69 -13.18 1.46
CA MET A 137 12.40 -14.32 0.84
C MET A 137 11.80 -15.62 1.38
N GLY A 138 10.88 -16.22 0.63
CA GLY A 138 10.34 -17.55 0.87
C GLY A 138 9.00 -17.58 1.60
N SER A 139 8.32 -16.45 1.80
CA SER A 139 7.02 -16.42 2.49
C SER A 139 6.08 -15.39 1.85
N GLN A 140 5.61 -14.39 2.58
CA GLN A 140 4.50 -13.53 2.14
C GLN A 140 4.92 -12.06 2.15
N ALA A 141 4.56 -11.30 1.12
CA ALA A 141 4.73 -9.85 1.12
C ALA A 141 3.47 -9.11 0.64
N GLY A 142 3.13 -8.04 1.37
CA GLY A 142 1.98 -7.18 1.08
C GLY A 142 2.36 -5.70 1.07
N GLY A 143 1.78 -4.89 0.18
CA GLY A 143 2.10 -3.46 0.15
C GLY A 143 1.68 -2.72 1.42
N LEU A 144 0.59 -3.12 2.07
CA LEU A 144 0.18 -2.63 3.39
C LEU A 144 0.38 -3.67 4.49
N ALA A 145 -0.16 -4.87 4.28
CA ALA A 145 -0.06 -5.98 5.23
C ALA A 145 0.26 -7.30 4.54
N ALA A 146 1.18 -8.11 5.04
CA ALA A 146 1.41 -9.42 4.41
C ALA A 146 0.31 -10.43 4.74
N TYR A 147 -0.15 -10.48 5.99
CA TYR A 147 -1.22 -11.39 6.42
C TYR A 147 -2.26 -10.65 7.25
N ALA A 148 -3.54 -10.96 7.06
CA ALA A 148 -4.62 -10.46 7.91
C ALA A 148 -5.49 -11.60 8.44
N THR A 149 -5.79 -11.55 9.74
CA THR A 149 -6.66 -12.53 10.40
C THR A 149 -8.11 -12.41 9.94
N LYS A 150 -8.91 -13.44 10.27
CA LYS A 150 -10.33 -13.54 9.95
C LYS A 150 -11.09 -12.23 10.18
N ASP A 151 -11.95 -11.89 9.23
CA ASP A 151 -12.85 -10.72 9.26
C ASP A 151 -12.13 -9.35 9.30
N SER A 152 -10.80 -9.31 9.07
CA SER A 152 -10.03 -8.06 9.07
C SER A 152 -10.40 -7.15 7.89
N VAL A 153 -10.28 -5.85 8.10
CA VAL A 153 -10.65 -4.84 7.08
C VAL A 153 -9.45 -3.97 6.74
N ILE A 154 -9.22 -3.78 5.45
CA ILE A 154 -8.35 -2.72 4.91
C ILE A 154 -9.20 -1.81 4.04
N GLU A 155 -9.28 -0.53 4.39
CA GLU A 155 -10.10 0.42 3.64
C GLU A 155 -9.50 1.81 3.47
N TYR A 156 -9.91 2.51 2.41
CA TYR A 156 -9.49 3.89 2.13
C TYR A 156 -7.97 4.05 2.16
N SER A 157 -7.26 3.09 1.58
CA SER A 157 -5.81 2.94 1.76
C SER A 157 -5.12 2.57 0.44
N PHE A 158 -3.84 2.94 0.27
CA PHE A 158 -3.13 2.64 -0.97
C PHE A 158 -1.67 2.25 -0.77
N ALA A 159 -1.13 1.46 -1.70
CA ALA A 159 0.26 1.06 -1.70
C ALA A 159 0.90 1.30 -3.07
N ILE A 160 2.09 1.88 -3.08
CA ILE A 160 2.89 2.19 -4.28
C ILE A 160 4.25 1.48 -4.24
N GLY A 161 4.74 1.12 -3.06
CA GLY A 161 6.01 0.41 -2.92
C GLY A 161 5.99 -0.93 -3.64
N ASP A 162 7.16 -1.33 -4.16
CA ASP A 162 7.30 -2.62 -4.82
C ASP A 162 7.10 -3.74 -3.80
N VAL A 163 6.32 -4.75 -4.20
CA VAL A 163 6.11 -5.98 -3.44
C VAL A 163 6.87 -7.09 -4.14
N VAL A 164 7.87 -7.65 -3.45
CA VAL A 164 8.77 -8.65 -4.03
C VAL A 164 8.83 -9.88 -3.13
N VAL A 165 8.48 -11.03 -3.69
CA VAL A 165 8.64 -12.32 -3.03
C VAL A 165 9.54 -13.23 -3.84
N THR A 166 10.66 -13.65 -3.26
CA THR A 166 11.60 -14.58 -3.91
C THR A 166 11.65 -15.90 -3.17
N ASP A 167 12.13 -16.96 -3.82
CA ASP A 167 12.53 -18.16 -3.08
C ASP A 167 13.64 -17.84 -2.07
N LYS A 168 13.73 -18.61 -0.99
CA LYS A 168 14.86 -18.55 -0.04
C LYS A 168 16.16 -19.15 -0.62
N GLY A 169 16.10 -19.81 -1.78
CA GLY A 169 17.24 -20.52 -2.38
C GLY A 169 17.64 -21.75 -1.57
N GLY A 170 17.21 -22.95 -1.98
CA GLY A 170 17.75 -24.22 -1.50
C GLY A 170 17.28 -24.73 -0.13
N GLU A 171 16.60 -23.93 0.69
CA GLU A 171 15.97 -24.38 1.94
C GLU A 171 14.44 -24.39 1.81
N ILE A 172 13.85 -25.58 1.74
CA ILE A 172 12.40 -25.75 1.94
C ILE A 172 12.13 -25.47 3.41
N ASN A 173 11.55 -24.32 3.73
CA ASN A 173 11.02 -24.10 5.07
C ASN A 173 9.68 -24.87 5.17
N PRO A 174 9.54 -25.86 6.05
CA PRO A 174 8.31 -26.63 6.18
C PRO A 174 7.10 -25.81 6.69
N LEU A 175 7.31 -24.53 7.05
CA LEU A 175 6.27 -23.61 7.53
C LEU A 175 5.76 -22.64 6.45
N THR A 176 6.33 -22.63 5.23
CA THR A 176 5.95 -21.63 4.22
C THR A 176 4.84 -22.17 3.32
N ALA A 177 3.66 -21.61 3.49
CA ALA A 177 2.50 -21.72 2.61
C ALA A 177 2.77 -21.00 1.26
N GLY A 178 3.74 -21.50 0.49
CA GLY A 178 4.17 -20.88 -0.77
C GLY A 178 4.69 -19.43 -0.64
N CYS A 179 5.19 -18.93 -1.77
CA CYS A 179 5.58 -17.54 -1.96
C CYS A 179 4.37 -16.71 -2.43
N ILE A 180 3.79 -15.90 -1.53
CA ILE A 180 2.54 -15.15 -1.77
C ILE A 180 2.81 -13.64 -1.85
N ALA A 181 2.43 -13.01 -2.95
CA ALA A 181 2.60 -11.56 -3.17
C ALA A 181 1.26 -10.88 -3.43
N GLY A 182 0.99 -9.78 -2.73
CA GLY A 182 -0.21 -8.97 -2.89
C GLY A 182 0.05 -7.47 -2.80
N GLY A 183 -0.43 -6.67 -3.76
CA GLY A 183 -0.15 -5.23 -3.77
C GLY A 183 -0.77 -4.47 -2.59
N ILE A 184 -1.91 -4.91 -2.05
CA ILE A 184 -2.41 -4.43 -0.75
C ILE A 184 -2.10 -5.44 0.34
N MET A 185 -2.49 -6.70 0.13
CA MET A 185 -2.43 -7.75 1.13
C MET A 185 -1.98 -9.07 0.53
N ALA A 186 -0.98 -9.75 1.09
CA ALA A 186 -0.60 -11.05 0.53
C ALA A 186 -1.66 -12.13 0.83
N ASN A 187 -2.04 -12.33 2.09
CA ASN A 187 -2.94 -13.40 2.51
C ASN A 187 -4.05 -12.91 3.45
N ALA A 188 -5.25 -12.87 2.89
CA ALA A 188 -6.51 -12.49 3.52
C ALA A 188 -7.27 -13.73 4.00
N GLN A 189 -7.45 -13.89 5.31
CA GLN A 189 -8.26 -14.99 5.85
C GLN A 189 -9.76 -14.79 5.59
N ASP A 190 -10.57 -15.80 5.95
CA ASP A 190 -12.02 -15.77 5.75
C ASP A 190 -12.67 -14.48 6.25
N GLY A 191 -13.60 -13.93 5.46
CA GLY A 191 -14.36 -12.73 5.78
C GLY A 191 -13.57 -11.43 5.67
N CYS A 192 -12.28 -11.46 5.30
CA CYS A 192 -11.53 -10.23 5.09
C CYS A 192 -12.17 -9.36 4.00
N LEU A 193 -12.09 -8.04 4.18
CA LEU A 193 -12.61 -7.04 3.27
C LEU A 193 -11.52 -6.03 2.91
N ILE A 194 -11.19 -5.96 1.62
CA ILE A 194 -10.32 -4.93 1.06
C ILE A 194 -11.21 -4.01 0.23
N ARG A 195 -11.44 -2.76 0.67
CA ARG A 195 -12.33 -1.85 -0.06
C ARG A 195 -11.84 -0.43 -0.21
N ASN A 196 -12.20 0.24 -1.30
CA ASN A 196 -11.79 1.61 -1.56
C ASN A 196 -10.26 1.77 -1.47
N CYS A 197 -9.53 0.81 -2.06
CA CYS A 197 -8.08 0.74 -1.96
C CYS A 197 -7.39 0.77 -3.34
N ALA A 198 -6.11 1.16 -3.38
CA ALA A 198 -5.33 1.17 -4.62
C ALA A 198 -3.96 0.48 -4.45
N ALA A 199 -3.67 -0.51 -5.29
CA ALA A 199 -2.36 -1.17 -5.37
C ALA A 199 -1.64 -0.77 -6.65
N LEU A 200 -0.73 0.19 -6.54
CA LEU A 200 -0.11 0.84 -7.69
C LEU A 200 1.36 0.46 -7.92
N GLY A 201 1.99 -0.15 -6.91
CA GLY A 201 3.37 -0.67 -7.02
C GLY A 201 3.47 -1.91 -7.89
N ASN A 202 4.71 -2.29 -8.26
CA ASN A 202 4.93 -3.55 -8.94
C ASN A 202 4.78 -4.70 -7.94
N VAL A 203 4.10 -5.76 -8.34
CA VAL A 203 3.94 -6.97 -7.53
C VAL A 203 4.62 -8.12 -8.26
N SER A 204 5.63 -8.71 -7.63
CA SER A 204 6.39 -9.83 -8.17
C SER A 204 6.52 -10.94 -7.12
N GLY A 205 6.35 -12.17 -7.56
CA GLY A 205 6.33 -13.34 -6.70
C GLY A 205 6.56 -14.62 -7.51
N LYS A 206 6.29 -15.78 -6.89
CA LYS A 206 6.49 -17.07 -7.54
C LYS A 206 5.26 -17.96 -7.59
N ASP A 207 4.56 -18.15 -6.48
CA ASP A 207 3.51 -19.16 -6.39
C ASP A 207 2.11 -18.54 -6.50
N TYR A 208 1.85 -17.52 -5.68
CA TYR A 208 0.51 -16.97 -5.47
C TYR A 208 0.56 -15.45 -5.58
N ILE A 209 0.33 -14.92 -6.78
CA ILE A 209 0.51 -13.51 -7.11
C ILE A 209 -0.83 -12.89 -7.50
N GLY A 210 -1.25 -11.86 -6.78
CA GLY A 210 -2.36 -11.02 -7.19
C GLY A 210 -2.04 -9.55 -6.98
N MET A 211 -2.45 -8.71 -7.92
CA MET A 211 -2.08 -7.29 -7.88
C MET A 211 -2.68 -6.56 -6.66
N ILE A 212 -3.79 -7.04 -6.11
CA ILE A 212 -4.36 -6.60 -4.83
C ILE A 212 -4.08 -7.64 -3.76
N ALA A 213 -4.46 -8.91 -4.03
CA ALA A 213 -4.34 -9.99 -3.06
C ALA A 213 -3.78 -11.31 -3.62
N GLY A 214 -2.76 -11.86 -2.96
CA GLY A 214 -2.04 -13.06 -3.43
C GLY A 214 -2.65 -14.39 -3.01
N ASN A 215 -3.34 -14.46 -1.87
CA ASN A 215 -4.03 -15.59 -1.25
C ASN A 215 -3.81 -17.02 -1.75
N GLU A 216 -3.45 -17.89 -0.80
CA GLU A 216 -3.58 -19.33 -0.97
C GLU A 216 -5.05 -19.78 -1.12
N THR A 217 -5.26 -20.89 -1.80
CA THR A 217 -6.60 -21.44 -2.06
C THR A 217 -7.21 -21.93 -0.74
N ASN A 218 -8.35 -21.34 -0.33
CA ASN A 218 -9.42 -21.88 0.55
C ASN A 218 -10.19 -20.74 1.24
N SER A 219 -9.57 -19.57 1.46
CA SER A 219 -10.25 -18.46 2.12
C SER A 219 -11.21 -17.71 1.20
N ILE A 220 -12.37 -17.31 1.74
CA ILE A 220 -13.36 -16.45 1.07
C ILE A 220 -13.22 -15.03 1.61
N TYR A 221 -12.88 -14.09 0.74
CA TYR A 221 -12.68 -12.68 1.08
C TYR A 221 -13.23 -11.78 -0.03
N THR A 222 -13.48 -10.52 0.29
CA THR A 222 -14.10 -9.55 -0.63
C THR A 222 -13.12 -8.44 -0.98
N VAL A 223 -13.06 -8.10 -2.27
CA VAL A 223 -12.36 -6.92 -2.78
C VAL A 223 -13.39 -6.02 -3.47
N GLU A 224 -13.57 -4.79 -2.97
CA GLU A 224 -14.63 -3.88 -3.40
C GLU A 224 -14.09 -2.48 -3.75
N ASN A 225 -14.45 -1.92 -4.90
CA ASN A 225 -14.09 -0.54 -5.26
C ASN A 225 -12.56 -0.31 -5.20
N CYS A 226 -11.80 -1.24 -5.78
CA CYS A 226 -10.34 -1.20 -5.71
C CYS A 226 -9.71 -1.02 -7.08
N ILE A 227 -8.56 -0.35 -7.11
CA ILE A 227 -7.78 -0.12 -8.32
C ILE A 227 -6.44 -0.84 -8.20
N TYR A 228 -5.93 -1.40 -9.30
CA TYR A 228 -4.61 -2.03 -9.31
C TYR A 228 -3.80 -1.74 -10.58
N ASN A 229 -2.48 -1.77 -10.48
CA ASN A 229 -1.58 -1.57 -11.61
C ASN A 229 -1.60 -2.79 -12.56
N LEU A 230 -1.88 -2.56 -13.85
CA LEU A 230 -1.85 -3.54 -14.94
C LEU A 230 -0.49 -3.58 -15.67
N ALA A 231 0.61 -3.32 -14.96
CA ALA A 231 1.95 -3.27 -15.55
C ALA A 231 2.32 -4.54 -16.38
N ASP A 232 1.72 -5.70 -16.05
CA ASP A 232 1.76 -6.90 -16.87
C ASP A 232 0.34 -7.47 -17.09
N SER A 233 0.01 -7.77 -18.34
CA SER A 233 -1.29 -8.30 -18.81
C SER A 233 -1.65 -9.68 -18.23
N LEU A 234 -0.69 -10.39 -17.65
CA LEU A 234 -0.92 -11.70 -17.03
C LEU A 234 -1.39 -11.62 -15.56
N ASN A 235 -1.32 -10.46 -14.92
CA ASN A 235 -1.60 -10.37 -13.49
C ASN A 235 -3.08 -10.04 -13.21
N ALA A 236 -3.76 -10.97 -12.55
CA ALA A 236 -5.12 -10.79 -12.05
C ALA A 236 -5.14 -9.91 -10.78
N PRO A 237 -6.26 -9.24 -10.44
CA PRO A 237 -6.39 -8.49 -9.20
C PRO A 237 -6.17 -9.38 -7.98
N CYS A 238 -6.66 -10.62 -8.02
CA CYS A 238 -6.49 -11.60 -6.97
C CYS A 238 -6.09 -12.94 -7.58
N TYR A 239 -5.22 -13.68 -6.91
CA TYR A 239 -4.85 -15.03 -7.36
C TYR A 239 -5.98 -16.04 -7.09
N SER A 240 -6.56 -16.00 -5.88
CA SER A 240 -7.53 -17.00 -5.43
C SER A 240 -8.87 -16.87 -6.17
N PRO A 241 -9.43 -17.98 -6.71
CA PRO A 241 -10.74 -17.96 -7.36
C PRO A 241 -11.90 -17.74 -6.37
N ASN A 242 -11.65 -17.82 -5.06
CA ASN A 242 -12.65 -17.58 -4.02
C ASN A 242 -12.78 -16.09 -3.65
N ALA A 243 -11.98 -15.22 -4.26
CA ALA A 243 -12.11 -13.78 -4.08
C ALA A 243 -13.43 -13.28 -4.69
N ILE A 244 -14.23 -12.61 -3.87
CA ILE A 244 -15.45 -11.93 -4.34
C ILE A 244 -15.03 -10.53 -4.80
N LEU A 245 -15.04 -10.30 -6.12
CA LEU A 245 -14.61 -9.04 -6.72
C LEU A 245 -15.82 -8.18 -7.10
N ASN A 246 -15.90 -6.98 -6.54
CA ASN A 246 -16.94 -6.00 -6.83
C ASN A 246 -16.28 -4.68 -7.24
N ASN A 247 -16.52 -4.19 -8.45
CA ASN A 247 -15.94 -2.92 -8.93
C ASN A 247 -14.41 -2.84 -8.74
N VAL A 248 -13.69 -3.83 -9.29
CA VAL A 248 -12.23 -3.90 -9.24
C VAL A 248 -11.67 -3.58 -10.61
N VAL A 249 -10.87 -2.53 -10.70
CA VAL A 249 -10.43 -1.96 -11.98
C VAL A 249 -8.91 -2.00 -12.06
N GLY A 250 -8.40 -2.67 -13.10
CA GLY A 250 -7.00 -2.55 -13.45
C GLY A 250 -6.75 -1.27 -14.23
N VAL A 251 -5.68 -0.54 -13.91
CA VAL A 251 -5.23 0.66 -14.61
C VAL A 251 -3.79 0.51 -15.06
N ASN A 252 -3.46 0.97 -16.26
CA ASN A 252 -2.07 1.01 -16.71
C ASN A 252 -1.49 2.37 -16.33
N LEU A 253 -0.66 2.40 -15.29
CA LEU A 253 0.02 3.61 -14.84
C LEU A 253 1.29 3.83 -15.66
N SER A 254 1.14 3.99 -16.98
CA SER A 254 2.13 4.73 -17.74
C SER A 254 1.98 6.23 -17.44
N SER A 255 3.06 6.99 -17.54
CA SER A 255 3.05 8.46 -17.41
C SER A 255 2.03 9.15 -18.34
N SER A 256 1.50 8.41 -19.31
CA SER A 256 0.34 8.75 -20.13
C SER A 256 -0.61 7.55 -20.26
N PHE A 257 -1.92 7.71 -20.08
CA PHE A 257 -2.94 6.71 -20.44
C PHE A 257 -3.97 7.30 -21.39
N VAL A 258 -4.55 6.46 -22.25
CA VAL A 258 -5.53 6.86 -23.26
C VAL A 258 -6.87 6.20 -22.95
N LEU A 259 -7.92 7.01 -22.78
CA LEU A 259 -9.30 6.54 -22.67
C LEU A 259 -9.97 6.65 -24.03
N GLN A 260 -10.45 5.54 -24.56
CA GLN A 260 -11.26 5.51 -25.77
C GLN A 260 -12.72 5.79 -25.42
N ILE A 261 -13.30 6.86 -25.99
CA ILE A 261 -14.71 7.21 -25.87
C ILE A 261 -15.45 6.74 -27.13
N GLY A 262 -16.53 5.98 -26.96
CA GLY A 262 -17.30 5.41 -28.06
C GLY A 262 -16.57 4.34 -28.89
N ILE A 263 -17.23 3.85 -29.94
CA ILE A 263 -16.79 2.67 -30.72
C ILE A 263 -15.78 2.97 -31.85
N HIS A 264 -15.48 4.24 -32.12
CA HIS A 264 -14.64 4.66 -33.24
C HIS A 264 -13.17 4.82 -32.79
N SER A 265 -12.25 4.03 -33.34
CA SER A 265 -10.81 4.02 -32.96
C SER A 265 -9.99 5.23 -33.42
N GLN A 266 -10.62 6.34 -33.77
CA GLN A 266 -9.95 7.55 -34.25
C GLN A 266 -9.39 8.36 -33.06
N LYS A 267 -8.27 9.07 -33.27
CA LYS A 267 -7.68 9.94 -32.23
C LYS A 267 -8.63 11.00 -31.67
N SER A 268 -9.55 11.50 -32.50
CA SER A 268 -10.59 12.45 -32.06
C SER A 268 -11.57 11.87 -31.05
N SER A 269 -11.63 10.54 -30.94
CA SER A 269 -12.46 9.80 -29.99
C SER A 269 -11.67 9.30 -28.78
N GLN A 270 -10.41 9.73 -28.65
CA GLN A 270 -9.50 9.32 -27.59
C GLN A 270 -9.20 10.53 -26.68
N LEU A 271 -9.29 10.31 -25.37
CA LEU A 271 -8.81 11.25 -24.37
C LEU A 271 -7.47 10.74 -23.85
N GLU A 272 -6.39 11.39 -24.26
CA GLU A 272 -5.06 11.17 -23.68
C GLU A 272 -4.90 12.00 -22.41
N PHE A 273 -4.38 11.35 -21.38
CA PHE A 273 -4.14 11.89 -20.05
C PHE A 273 -2.71 11.58 -19.66
N SER A 274 -1.99 12.57 -19.13
CA SER A 274 -0.64 12.36 -18.59
C SER A 274 -0.59 12.85 -17.16
N ILE A 275 -0.03 12.05 -16.27
CA ILE A 275 0.19 12.46 -14.88
C ILE A 275 1.58 13.13 -14.83
N PRO A 276 1.69 14.38 -14.35
CA PRO A 276 2.97 15.03 -14.20
C PRO A 276 3.91 14.24 -13.26
N ASP A 277 5.18 14.12 -13.65
CA ASP A 277 6.21 13.49 -12.82
C ASP A 277 6.66 14.45 -11.70
N LEU A 278 6.40 14.07 -10.44
CA LEU A 278 6.77 14.85 -9.25
C LEU A 278 8.13 14.39 -8.72
N ASN A 279 9.20 15.07 -9.15
CA ASN A 279 10.55 14.77 -8.69
C ASN A 279 10.92 15.62 -7.45
N LEU A 280 11.05 14.97 -6.29
CA LEU A 280 11.39 15.59 -5.00
C LEU A 280 12.89 15.62 -4.70
N SER A 281 13.74 15.00 -5.53
CA SER A 281 15.18 14.90 -5.27
C SER A 281 15.90 16.25 -5.29
N SER A 282 15.30 17.28 -5.91
CA SER A 282 15.84 18.64 -5.91
C SER A 282 15.57 19.41 -4.61
N LEU A 283 14.84 18.86 -3.64
CA LEU A 283 14.50 19.54 -2.37
C LEU A 283 15.43 19.20 -1.19
N GLU A 284 16.49 18.40 -1.39
CA GLU A 284 17.49 18.17 -0.35
C GLU A 284 18.40 19.40 -0.17
N TYR A 285 18.07 20.25 0.82
CA TYR A 285 18.87 21.43 1.14
C TYR A 285 19.31 21.41 2.61
N SER A 286 20.61 21.66 2.85
CA SER A 286 21.15 21.99 4.17
C SER A 286 21.42 23.48 4.24
N VAL A 287 20.75 24.20 5.15
CA VAL A 287 20.95 25.64 5.34
C VAL A 287 21.98 25.87 6.44
N THR A 288 23.17 26.32 6.06
CA THR A 288 24.30 26.60 6.95
C THR A 288 24.78 28.07 6.89
N SER A 289 24.28 28.85 5.94
CA SER A 289 24.55 30.30 5.82
C SER A 289 23.35 31.10 5.28
N GLY A 290 23.39 32.43 5.42
CA GLY A 290 22.30 33.32 4.98
C GLY A 290 22.08 33.37 3.46
N VAL A 291 23.10 33.09 2.64
CA VAL A 291 22.97 33.04 1.17
C VAL A 291 22.26 31.75 0.73
N GLU A 292 22.45 30.65 1.46
CA GLU A 292 21.75 29.39 1.21
C GLU A 292 20.24 29.51 1.48
N VAL A 293 19.83 30.34 2.46
CA VAL A 293 18.41 30.62 2.75
C VAL A 293 17.68 31.18 1.53
N GLU A 294 18.22 32.20 0.86
CA GLU A 294 17.57 32.82 -0.29
C GLU A 294 17.43 31.83 -1.45
N SER A 295 18.47 31.04 -1.73
CA SER A 295 18.40 30.01 -2.78
C SER A 295 17.43 28.88 -2.47
N THR A 296 17.30 28.48 -1.20
CA THR A 296 16.33 27.47 -0.77
C THR A 296 14.90 27.99 -0.86
N LEU A 297 14.65 29.25 -0.52
CA LEU A 297 13.34 29.88 -0.66
C LEU A 297 12.90 29.97 -2.13
N ASP A 298 13.79 30.41 -3.04
CA ASP A 298 13.51 30.44 -4.48
C ASP A 298 13.22 29.03 -5.06
N ALA A 299 13.93 28.00 -4.58
CA ALA A 299 13.67 26.63 -4.97
C ALA A 299 12.30 26.12 -4.47
N ILE A 300 11.91 26.49 -3.24
CA ILE A 300 10.59 26.20 -2.68
C ILE A 300 9.50 26.90 -3.49
N ASP A 301 9.66 28.18 -3.82
CA ASP A 301 8.67 28.94 -4.59
C ASP A 301 8.46 28.32 -5.99
N LYS A 302 9.53 27.95 -6.68
CA LYS A 302 9.45 27.25 -7.98
C LYS A 302 8.79 25.87 -7.86
N PHE A 303 9.05 25.16 -6.77
CA PHE A 303 8.39 23.88 -6.52
C PHE A 303 6.90 24.06 -6.26
N LEU A 304 6.52 25.06 -5.46
CA LEU A 304 5.13 25.42 -5.22
C LEU A 304 4.43 25.79 -6.53
N GLU A 305 5.06 26.60 -7.39
CA GLU A 305 4.53 26.92 -8.72
C GLU A 305 4.29 25.68 -9.57
N LYS A 306 5.23 24.73 -9.57
CA LYS A 306 5.05 23.46 -10.30
C LYS A 306 3.89 22.63 -9.73
N LEU A 307 3.77 22.56 -8.41
CA LEU A 307 2.68 21.86 -7.73
C LEU A 307 1.32 22.51 -8.06
N TRP A 308 1.25 23.84 -8.17
CA TRP A 308 0.05 24.56 -8.62
C TRP A 308 -0.32 24.27 -10.07
N GLN A 309 0.67 24.17 -10.97
CA GLN A 309 0.45 23.77 -12.36
C GLN A 309 -0.08 22.34 -12.45
N ASP A 310 0.51 21.42 -11.70
CA ASP A 310 0.10 20.01 -11.66
C ASP A 310 -1.32 19.86 -11.09
N SER A 311 -1.65 20.60 -10.02
CA SER A 311 -3.02 20.65 -9.48
C SER A 311 -4.03 21.18 -10.49
N SER A 312 -3.68 22.23 -11.24
CA SER A 312 -4.54 22.77 -12.30
C SER A 312 -4.72 21.79 -13.45
N ALA A 313 -3.67 21.07 -13.84
CA ALA A 313 -3.72 20.02 -14.84
C ALA A 313 -4.63 18.87 -14.38
N LEU A 314 -4.51 18.43 -13.12
CA LEU A 314 -5.39 17.41 -12.53
C LEU A 314 -6.86 17.85 -12.53
N GLY A 315 -7.16 19.10 -12.19
CA GLY A 315 -8.53 19.63 -12.27
C GLY A 315 -9.07 19.67 -13.71
N ALA A 316 -8.23 19.95 -14.70
CA ALA A 316 -8.62 19.85 -16.11
C ALA A 316 -8.88 18.40 -16.55
N ILE A 317 -8.11 17.44 -16.02
CA ILE A 317 -8.34 16.01 -16.23
C ILE A 317 -9.68 15.59 -15.61
N GLU A 318 -9.95 16.00 -14.37
CA GLU A 318 -11.21 15.74 -13.66
C GLU A 318 -12.43 16.22 -14.47
N ASN A 319 -12.44 17.48 -14.90
CA ASN A 319 -13.53 18.03 -15.72
C ASN A 319 -13.75 17.24 -17.04
N ARG A 320 -12.66 16.78 -17.67
CA ARG A 320 -12.74 15.96 -18.89
C ARG A 320 -13.30 14.56 -18.60
N LEU A 321 -12.98 13.98 -17.45
CA LEU A 321 -13.51 12.69 -17.02
C LEU A 321 -15.00 12.80 -16.66
N GLU A 322 -15.42 13.86 -15.98
CA GLU A 322 -16.85 14.12 -15.71
C GLU A 322 -17.64 14.25 -17.00
N SER A 323 -17.14 15.04 -17.97
CA SER A 323 -17.81 15.18 -19.27
C SER A 323 -17.89 13.85 -20.04
N ALA A 324 -16.83 13.03 -20.00
CA ALA A 324 -16.85 11.71 -20.61
C ALA A 324 -17.86 10.77 -19.92
N LEU A 325 -17.96 10.84 -18.59
CA LEU A 325 -18.94 10.07 -17.82
C LEU A 325 -20.37 10.43 -18.23
N GLU A 326 -20.70 11.72 -18.33
CA GLU A 326 -22.01 12.18 -18.78
C GLU A 326 -22.37 11.67 -20.18
N GLU A 327 -21.42 11.72 -21.13
CA GLU A 327 -21.62 11.25 -22.50
C GLU A 327 -21.87 9.73 -22.56
N ILE A 328 -21.10 8.95 -21.78
CA ILE A 328 -21.27 7.50 -21.67
C ILE A 328 -22.61 7.16 -21.04
N SER A 329 -23.02 7.86 -19.98
CA SER A 329 -24.33 7.66 -19.33
C SER A 329 -25.48 7.95 -20.30
N ALA A 330 -25.43 9.04 -21.05
CA ALA A 330 -26.45 9.35 -22.05
C ALA A 330 -26.52 8.29 -23.17
N ALA A 331 -25.37 7.79 -23.62
CA ALA A 331 -25.31 6.71 -24.60
C ALA A 331 -25.91 5.40 -24.06
N TYR A 332 -25.66 5.08 -22.79
CA TYR A 332 -26.23 3.92 -22.11
C TYR A 332 -27.76 4.03 -22.02
N ASP A 333 -28.30 5.16 -21.56
CA ASP A 333 -29.75 5.38 -21.44
C ASP A 333 -30.47 5.25 -22.79
N ASN A 334 -29.87 5.79 -23.85
CA ASN A 334 -30.36 5.64 -25.22
C ASN A 334 -30.38 4.16 -25.65
N LEU A 335 -29.34 3.39 -25.30
CA LEU A 335 -29.25 1.97 -25.63
C LEU A 335 -30.33 1.15 -24.90
N VAL A 336 -30.54 1.41 -23.62
CA VAL A 336 -31.57 0.77 -22.80
C VAL A 336 -32.97 1.10 -23.34
N SER A 337 -33.22 2.36 -23.67
CA SER A 337 -34.48 2.82 -24.28
C SER A 337 -34.75 2.13 -25.62
N THR A 338 -33.73 2.04 -26.48
CA THR A 338 -33.82 1.36 -27.78
C THR A 338 -34.10 -0.14 -27.61
N GLN A 339 -33.43 -0.80 -26.66
CA GLN A 339 -33.69 -2.21 -26.34
C GLN A 339 -35.11 -2.45 -25.83
N SER A 340 -35.65 -1.58 -24.96
CA SER A 340 -37.05 -1.68 -24.52
C SER A 340 -38.00 -1.58 -25.70
N THR A 341 -37.77 -0.59 -26.57
CA THR A 341 -38.61 -0.36 -27.76
C THR A 341 -38.61 -1.54 -28.72
N ILE A 342 -37.47 -2.20 -28.91
CA ILE A 342 -37.36 -3.42 -29.75
C ILE A 342 -38.05 -4.61 -29.10
N ARG A 343 -37.99 -4.74 -27.77
CA ARG A 343 -38.62 -5.83 -27.04
C ARG A 343 -40.15 -5.71 -26.99
N ASP A 344 -40.65 -4.48 -27.06
CA ASP A 344 -42.09 -4.16 -27.03
C ASP A 344 -42.72 -4.12 -28.44
N ALA A 345 -41.93 -4.29 -29.52
CA ALA A 345 -42.36 -4.33 -30.93
C ALA A 345 -42.49 -5.76 -31.47
#